data_AF-X0W210-F1
#
_entry.id   AF-X0W210-F1
#
_cell.length_a   1.000
_cell.length_b   1.000
_cell.length_c   1.000
_cell.angle_alpha   90.00
_cell.angle_beta   90.00
_cell.angle_gamma   90.00
#
_symmetry.space_group_name_H-M   'P 1'
#
loop_
_entity.id
_entity.type
_entity.pdbx_description
1 polymer ?
#
loop_
_entity_poly.entity_id
_entity_poly.type
_entity_poly.pdbx_seq_one_letter_code
_entity_poly.pdbx_strand_id
1 'polypeptide(L)' 'IDETITVFGGYGYFLDQDVERRYRDNRIIEIYEGTVEVQLNNMVRILKKLNLDFIDSTLL' A
#
# COMPACT_ATOMS: atom_id res chain seq x y z
N ILE A 1 8.19 6.17 2.59
CA ILE A 1 9.11 5.62 3.62
C ILE A 1 10.25 4.86 2.92
N ASP A 2 9.97 4.07 1.88
CA ASP A 2 10.99 3.44 1.04
C ASP A 2 12.02 4.44 0.49
N GLU A 3 11.60 5.54 -0.12
CA GLU A 3 12.54 6.58 -0.59
C GLU A 3 13.28 7.27 0.58
N THR A 4 12.65 7.35 1.75
CA THR A 4 13.23 7.95 2.95
C THR A 4 14.42 7.13 3.45
N ILE A 5 14.36 5.79 3.40
CA ILE A 5 15.50 4.95 3.80
C ILE A 5 16.69 5.13 2.86
N THR A 6 16.43 5.39 1.57
CA THR A 6 17.47 5.68 0.58
C THR A 6 18.19 7.00 0.87
N VAL A 7 17.47 8.04 1.30
CA VAL A 7 18.06 9.34 1.68
C VAL A 7 19.00 9.20 2.89
N PHE A 8 18.66 8.35 3.86
CA PHE A 8 19.50 8.08 5.03
C PHE A 8 20.70 7.15 4.72
N GLY A 9 20.73 6.55 3.52
CA GLY A 9 21.76 5.61 3.10
C GLY A 9 21.84 4.38 4.01
N GLY A 10 23.03 3.79 4.11
CA GLY A 10 23.23 2.60 4.96
C GLY A 10 22.90 2.85 6.43
N TYR A 11 23.01 4.10 6.90
CA TYR A 11 22.68 4.45 8.28
C TYR A 11 21.17 4.38 8.57
N GLY A 12 20.32 4.47 7.55
CA GLY A 12 18.85 4.34 7.69
C GLY A 12 18.36 2.94 8.09
N TYR A 13 19.23 1.92 8.06
CA TYR A 13 18.91 0.54 8.45
C TYR A 13 19.29 0.20 9.90
N PHE A 14 19.87 1.14 10.64
CA PHE A 14 20.21 0.90 12.04
C PHE A 14 19.00 1.13 12.94
N LEU A 15 18.90 0.32 14.00
CA LEU A 15 17.77 0.32 14.94
C LEU A 15 17.63 1.61 15.76
N ASP A 16 18.64 2.47 15.76
CA ASP A 16 18.62 3.79 16.37
C ASP A 16 17.85 4.82 15.53
N GLN A 17 17.59 4.53 14.25
CA GLN A 17 16.82 5.40 13.37
C GLN A 17 15.33 5.04 13.38
N ASP A 18 14.50 6.05 13.62
CA ASP A 18 13.03 5.92 13.54
C ASP A 18 12.51 5.50 12.15
N VAL A 19 13.30 5.74 11.09
CA VAL A 19 12.95 5.38 9.71
C VAL A 19 12.95 3.87 9.49
N GLU A 20 13.85 3.14 10.14
CA GLU A 20 13.95 1.68 10.06
C GLU A 20 12.67 1.03 10.60
N ARG A 21 12.23 1.48 11.78
CA ARG A 21 11.01 0.98 12.41
C ARG A 21 9.80 1.20 11.52
N ARG A 22 9.65 2.42 11.00
CA ARG A 22 8.54 2.76 10.08
C ARG A 22 8.59 1.95 8.79
N TYR A 23 9.79 1.67 8.29
CA TYR A 23 9.97 0.83 7.10
C TYR A 23 9.50 -0.61 7.34
N ARG A 24 9.81 -1.20 8.50
CA ARG A 24 9.30 -2.53 8.88
C ARG A 24 7.79 -2.55 9.11
N ASP A 25 7.28 -1.59 9.88
CA ASP A 25 5.85 -1.52 10.23
C ASP A 25 4.99 -1.40 8.96
N ASN A 26 5.43 -0.60 7.98
CA ASN A 26 4.76 -0.46 6.69
C ASN A 26 4.62 -1.79 5.93
N ARG A 27 5.65 -2.64 5.91
CA ARG A 27 5.61 -3.94 5.22
C ARG A 27 4.64 -4.92 5.86
N ILE A 28 4.48 -4.86 7.18
CA ILE A 28 3.56 -5.73 7.91
C ILE A 28 2.11 -5.31 7.65
N ILE A 29 1.83 -4.01 7.59
CA ILE A 29 0.49 -3.46 7.35
C ILE A 29 -0.08 -3.94 6.01
N GLU A 30 0.77 -4.05 4.97
CA GLU A 30 0.37 -4.55 3.65
C GLU A 30 -0.12 -6.01 3.65
N ILE A 31 0.09 -6.76 4.73
CA ILE A 31 -0.30 -8.18 4.83
C ILE A 31 -1.37 -8.40 5.91
N TYR A 32 -1.31 -7.63 7.00
CA TYR A 32 -2.04 -7.91 8.24
C TYR A 32 -3.58 -7.86 8.09
N GLU A 33 -4.14 -6.84 7.47
CA GLU A 33 -5.60 -6.65 7.31
C GLU A 33 -6.11 -7.00 5.89
N GLY A 34 -5.40 -7.89 5.22
CA GLY A 34 -5.64 -8.25 3.83
C GLY A 34 -4.71 -7.52 2.89
N THR A 35 -4.15 -8.28 1.95
CA THR A 35 -3.17 -7.77 1.00
C THR A 35 -3.76 -6.72 0.09
N VAL A 36 -2.89 -5.93 -0.54
CA VAL A 36 -3.28 -4.92 -1.54
C VAL A 36 -4.20 -5.54 -2.61
N GLU A 37 -3.93 -6.77 -3.05
CA GLU A 37 -4.76 -7.49 -4.02
C GLU A 37 -6.14 -7.82 -3.48
N VAL A 38 -6.25 -8.22 -2.21
CA VAL A 38 -7.55 -8.49 -1.57
C VAL A 38 -8.38 -7.21 -1.48
N GLN A 39 -7.75 -6.09 -1.15
CA GLN A 39 -8.40 -4.78 -1.10
C GLN A 39 -8.86 -4.33 -2.50
N LEU A 40 -8.00 -4.47 -3.51
CA LEU A 40 -8.34 -4.21 -4.92
C LEU A 40 -9.53 -5.06 -5.38
N ASN A 41 -9.52 -6.36 -5.10
CA ASN A 41 -10.63 -7.26 -5.42
C ASN A 41 -11.93 -6.85 -4.73
N ASN A 42 -11.85 -6.43 -3.47
CA ASN A 42 -13.00 -5.90 -2.74
C ASN A 42 -13.54 -4.61 -3.37
N MET A 43 -12.67 -3.68 -3.78
CA MET A 43 -13.09 -2.47 -4.50
C MET A 43 -13.78 -2.80 -5.82
N VAL A 44 -13.19 -3.69 -6.64
CA VAL A 44 -13.81 -4.14 -7.90
C VAL A 44 -15.17 -4.77 -7.66
N ARG A 45 -15.31 -5.62 -6.62
CA ARG A 45 -16.58 -6.23 -6.24
C ARG A 45 -17.64 -5.20 -5.85
N ILE A 46 -17.25 -4.15 -5.14
CA ILE A 46 -18.15 -3.06 -4.74
C ILE A 46 -18.55 -2.23 -5.97
N LEU A 47 -17.59 -1.84 -6.81
CA LEU A 47 -17.84 -1.05 -8.02
C LEU A 47 -18.77 -1.77 -9.00
N LYS A 48 -18.57 -3.09 -9.22
CA LYS A 48 -19.47 -3.92 -10.05
C LYS A 48 -20.92 -3.91 -9.56
N LYS A 49 -21.14 -3.72 -8.26
CA LYS A 49 -22.49 -3.64 -7.68
C LYS A 49 -23.12 -2.25 -7.78
N LEU A 50 -22.30 -1.19 -7.85
CA LEU A 50 -22.79 0.19 -7.74
C LEU A 50 -23.25 0.81 -9.07
N ASN A 51 -22.75 0.34 -10.21
CA ASN A 51 -23.33 0.47 -11.57
C ASN A 51 -22.21 0.13 -12.56
N LEU A 52 -22.45 -0.84 -13.45
CA LEU A 52 -21.49 -1.20 -14.50
C LEU A 52 -21.22 -0.02 -15.45
N ASP A 53 -22.21 0.86 -15.62
CA ASP A 53 -22.19 1.97 -16.60
C ASP A 53 -21.16 3.08 -16.30
N PHE A 54 -20.72 3.23 -15.03
CA PHE A 54 -19.74 4.25 -14.65
C PHE A 54 -18.31 3.88 -15.06
N ILE A 55 -17.97 2.58 -15.03
CA ILE A 55 -16.62 2.11 -15.37
C ILE A 55 -16.40 2.25 -16.88
N ASP A 56 -17.39 1.91 -17.68
CA ASP A 56 -17.30 1.96 -19.15
C ASP A 56 -17.25 3.39 -19.71
N SER A 57 -17.80 4.37 -19.00
CA SER A 57 -17.88 5.77 -19.46
C SER A 57 -16.76 6.68 -18.97
N THR A 58 -16.01 6.27 -17.93
CA THR A 58 -15.05 7.15 -17.24
C THR A 58 -13.61 6.65 -17.27
N LEU A 59 -13.37 5.33 -17.44
CA LEU A 59 -12.03 4.72 -17.41
C LEU A 59 -11.54 4.24 -18.79
N LEU A 60 -12.38 4.33 -19.83
CA LEU A 60 -12.09 3.97 -21.23
C LEU A 60 -12.27 5.22 -22.11
#